data_AF-A0A2R3JQI1-F1
#
_entry.id   AF-A0A2R3JQI1-F1
#
_cell.length_a   1.000
_cell.length_b   1.000
_cell.length_c   1.000
_cell.angle_alpha   90.00
_cell.angle_beta   90.00
_cell.angle_gamma   90.00
#
_symmetry.space_group_name_H-M   'P 1'
#
loop_
_entity.id
_entity.type
_entity.pdbx_description
1 polymer ?
#
loop_
_entity_poly.entity_id
_entity_poly.type
_entity_poly.pdbx_seq_one_letter_code
_entity_poly.pdbx_strand_id
1 'polypeptide(L)'
;MIDYYGTVLQTYLNWREFDCARALATKFQALDPTRLNWDGRIGRQFWLAIWALYFGDATTGQTTLKKLMAVERLHRPIIDTNLRTIIQVRQLEAQAYRKGKLN
;
A
#
# COMPACT_ATOMS: atom_id res chain seq x y z
N MET A 1 -13.09 4.43 6.42
CA MET A 1 -11.93 4.68 7.32
C MET A 1 -10.62 4.20 6.70
N ILE A 2 -10.58 2.99 6.12
CA ILE A 2 -9.39 2.51 5.37
C ILE A 2 -9.06 3.42 4.18
N ASP A 3 -10.06 3.82 3.40
CA ASP A 3 -9.84 4.70 2.24
C ASP A 3 -9.31 6.07 2.66
N TYR A 4 -9.80 6.61 3.77
CA TYR A 4 -9.28 7.86 4.35
C TYR A 4 -7.80 7.74 4.68
N TYR A 5 -7.40 6.72 5.47
CA TYR A 5 -5.98 6.53 5.79
C TYR A 5 -5.15 6.19 4.55
N GLY A 6 -5.71 5.49 3.57
CA GLY A 6 -5.09 5.23 2.28
C GLY A 6 -4.76 6.51 1.52
N THR A 7 -5.73 7.43 1.44
CA THR A 7 -5.52 8.76 0.83
C THR A 7 -4.47 9.55 1.60
N VAL A 8 -4.52 9.57 2.94
CA VAL A 8 -3.51 10.25 3.76
C VAL A 8 -2.11 9.68 3.52
N LEU A 9 -1.97 8.35 3.45
CA LEU A 9 -0.70 7.69 3.13
C LEU A 9 -0.18 8.15 1.77
N GLN A 10 -1.03 8.14 0.75
CA GLN A 10 -0.66 8.56 -0.59
C GLN A 10 -0.25 10.03 -0.64
N THR A 11 -0.94 10.91 0.08
CA THR A 11 -0.59 12.33 0.17
C THR A 11 0.79 12.50 0.80
N TYR A 12 1.05 11.87 1.95
CA TYR A 12 2.37 11.96 2.58
C TYR A 12 3.49 11.41 1.69
N LEU A 13 3.26 10.30 0.99
CA LEU A 13 4.24 9.76 0.05
C LEU A 13 4.48 10.71 -1.13
N ASN A 14 3.41 11.27 -1.72
CA ASN A 14 3.52 12.24 -2.82
C ASN A 14 4.29 13.50 -2.44
N TRP A 15 4.10 13.97 -1.21
CA TRP A 15 4.77 15.17 -0.68
C TRP A 15 6.11 14.86 -0.02
N ARG A 16 6.55 13.59 -0.05
CA ARG A 16 7.79 13.10 0.57
C ARG A 16 7.88 13.37 2.07
N GLU A 17 6.73 13.49 2.73
CA GLU A 17 6.63 13.56 4.19
C GLU A 17 6.80 12.15 4.79
N PHE A 18 7.99 11.57 4.61
CA PHE A 18 8.24 10.16 4.88
C PHE A 18 8.12 9.79 6.34
N ASP A 19 8.42 10.70 7.28
CA ASP A 19 8.23 10.45 8.70
C ASP A 19 6.73 10.40 9.06
N CYS A 20 5.91 11.29 8.49
CA CYS A 20 4.45 11.23 8.62
C CYS A 20 3.89 9.93 8.02
N ALA A 21 4.35 9.56 6.82
CA ALA A 21 3.95 8.32 6.15
C ALA A 21 4.35 7.08 6.98
N ARG A 22 5.55 7.09 7.59
CA ARG A 22 6.05 5.99 8.42
C ARG A 22 5.15 5.78 9.64
N ALA A 23 4.74 6.84 10.33
CA ALA A 23 3.89 6.75 11.52
C ALA A 23 2.50 6.16 11.25
N LEU A 24 2.00 6.24 10.02
CA LEU A 24 0.63 5.90 9.66
C LEU A 24 0.33 4.38 9.67
N ALA A 25 1.34 3.50 9.66
CA ALA A 25 1.14 2.05 9.75
C ALA A 25 0.30 1.65 10.98
N THR A 26 0.52 2.33 12.11
CA THR A 26 -0.21 2.08 13.36
C THR A 26 -1.72 2.24 13.20
N LYS A 27 -2.17 3.18 12.35
CA LYS A 27 -3.60 3.41 12.08
C LYS A 27 -4.23 2.24 11.33
N PHE A 28 -3.50 1.65 10.36
CA PHE A 28 -3.97 0.45 9.66
C PHE A 28 -3.90 -0.80 10.54
N GLN A 29 -2.86 -0.94 11.36
CA GLN A 29 -2.67 -2.08 12.25
C GLN A 29 -3.75 -2.15 13.34
N ALA A 30 -4.16 -0.99 13.87
CA ALA A 30 -5.22 -0.88 14.88
C ALA A 30 -6.61 -1.30 14.38
N LEU A 31 -6.82 -1.42 13.06
CA LEU A 31 -8.05 -1.95 12.50
C LEU A 31 -8.09 -3.47 12.67
N ASP A 32 -8.99 -3.94 13.52
CA ASP A 32 -9.25 -5.36 13.76
C ASP A 32 -9.77 -6.04 12.48
N PRO A 33 -9.02 -7.01 11.90
CA PRO A 33 -9.42 -7.70 10.67
C PRO A 33 -10.75 -8.46 10.79
N THR A 34 -11.12 -8.90 12.00
CA THR A 34 -12.36 -9.67 12.23
C THR A 34 -13.61 -8.81 12.04
N ARG A 35 -13.47 -7.49 12.22
CA ARG A 35 -14.54 -6.49 12.06
C ARG A 35 -14.62 -5.92 10.65
N LEU A 36 -13.76 -6.36 9.73
CA LEU A 36 -13.73 -5.91 8.35
C LEU A 36 -14.40 -6.93 7.43
N ASN A 37 -15.15 -6.43 6.45
CA ASN A 37 -15.58 -7.20 5.28
C ASN A 37 -14.39 -7.52 4.36
N TRP A 38 -14.63 -8.29 3.30
CA TRP A 38 -13.57 -8.67 2.34
C TRP A 38 -12.83 -7.46 1.76
N ASP A 39 -13.56 -6.44 1.31
CA ASP A 39 -12.97 -5.22 0.74
C ASP A 39 -12.08 -4.50 1.75
N GLY A 40 -12.54 -4.38 3.01
CA GLY A 40 -11.75 -3.77 4.07
C GLY A 40 -10.49 -4.58 4.40
N ARG A 41 -10.56 -5.91 4.41
CA ARG A 41 -9.37 -6.76 4.65
C ARG A 41 -8.35 -6.58 3.53
N ILE A 42 -8.81 -6.58 2.27
CA ILE A 42 -7.99 -6.37 1.08
C ILE A 42 -7.36 -4.98 1.10
N GLY A 43 -8.16 -3.93 1.30
CA GLY A 43 -7.69 -2.55 1.36
C GLY A 43 -6.68 -2.31 2.48
N ARG A 44 -6.94 -2.85 3.68
CA ARG A 44 -5.97 -2.80 4.80
C ARG A 44 -4.65 -3.46 4.41
N GLN A 45 -4.70 -4.66 3.83
CA GLN A 45 -3.51 -5.41 3.46
C GLN A 45 -2.75 -4.74 2.31
N PHE A 46 -3.46 -4.11 1.36
CA PHE A 46 -2.90 -3.32 0.29
C PHE A 46 -2.08 -2.14 0.83
N TRP A 47 -2.67 -1.31 1.70
CA TRP A 47 -1.97 -0.14 2.24
C TRP A 47 -0.78 -0.50 3.14
N LEU A 48 -0.90 -1.56 3.94
CA LEU A 48 0.23 -2.09 4.72
C LEU A 48 1.36 -2.62 3.82
N ALA A 49 1.03 -3.23 2.70
CA ALA A 49 2.03 -3.70 1.75
C ALA A 49 2.75 -2.54 1.04
N ILE A 50 2.01 -1.50 0.64
CA ILE A 50 2.60 -0.24 0.13
C ILE A 50 3.53 0.37 1.18
N TRP A 51 3.09 0.50 2.44
CA TRP A 51 3.93 1.00 3.52
C TRP A 51 5.21 0.18 3.71
N ALA A 52 5.10 -1.15 3.66
CA ALA A 52 6.23 -2.06 3.81
C ALA A 52 7.27 -1.90 2.69
N LEU A 53 6.85 -1.53 1.47
CA LEU A 53 7.80 -1.20 0.40
C LEU A 53 8.76 -0.08 0.79
N TYR A 54 8.32 0.92 1.55
CA TYR A 54 9.16 2.05 1.96
C TYR A 54 9.89 1.78 3.28
N PHE A 55 9.15 1.40 4.32
CA PHE A 55 9.63 1.53 5.70
C PHE A 55 9.73 0.20 6.45
N GLY A 56 9.16 -0.88 5.93
CA GLY A 56 9.16 -2.21 6.55
C GLY A 56 10.05 -3.21 5.83
N ASP A 57 9.61 -4.47 5.79
CA ASP A 57 10.19 -5.48 4.91
C ASP A 57 9.61 -5.34 3.49
N ALA A 58 10.43 -4.82 2.57
CA ALA A 58 10.04 -4.63 1.17
C ALA A 58 9.75 -5.95 0.45
N THR A 59 10.42 -7.04 0.80
CA THR A 59 10.22 -8.35 0.17
C THR A 59 8.84 -8.88 0.51
N THR A 60 8.45 -8.77 1.79
CA THR A 60 7.10 -9.11 2.24
C THR A 60 6.05 -8.21 1.57
N GLY A 61 6.24 -6.89 1.57
CA GLY A 61 5.33 -5.95 0.91
C GLY A 61 5.14 -6.27 -0.59
N GLN A 62 6.23 -6.52 -1.30
CA GLN A 62 6.20 -6.89 -2.71
C GLN A 62 5.46 -8.20 -2.95
N THR A 63 5.68 -9.20 -2.11
CA THR A 63 5.02 -10.51 -2.19
C THR A 63 3.51 -10.38 -1.95
N THR A 64 3.11 -9.56 -0.97
CA THR A 64 1.70 -9.29 -0.69
C THR A 64 1.02 -8.59 -1.87
N LEU A 65 1.63 -7.55 -2.45
CA LEU A 65 1.06 -6.86 -3.63
C LEU A 65 0.90 -7.81 -4.82
N LYS A 66 1.86 -8.71 -5.06
CA LYS A 66 1.75 -9.74 -6.10
C LYS A 66 0.55 -10.65 -5.88
N LYS A 67 0.31 -11.09 -4.63
CA LYS A 67 -0.86 -11.91 -4.28
C LYS A 67 -2.17 -11.16 -4.50
N LEU A 68 -2.24 -9.89 -4.10
CA LEU A 68 -3.43 -9.05 -4.32
C LEU A 68 -3.74 -8.87 -5.81
N MET A 69 -2.73 -8.61 -6.63
CA MET A 69 -2.89 -8.54 -8.09
C MET A 69 -3.32 -9.88 -8.70
N ALA A 70 -2.92 -11.02 -8.12
CA ALA A 70 -3.36 -12.32 -8.58
C ALA A 70 -4.87 -12.54 -8.32
N VAL A 71 -5.40 -12.03 -7.21
CA VAL A 71 -6.83 -12.04 -6.92
C VAL A 71 -7.60 -11.17 -7.93
N GLU A 72 -7.10 -9.97 -8.22
CA GLU A 72 -7.71 -9.06 -9.22
C GLU A 72 -7.84 -9.73 -10.60
N ARG A 73 -6.84 -10.52 -11.01
CA ARG A 73 -6.84 -11.26 -12.29
C ARG A 73 -7.91 -12.34 -12.40
N LEU A 74 -8.56 -12.73 -11.30
CA LEU A 74 -9.68 -13.67 -11.33
C LEU A 74 -10.95 -13.02 -11.91
N HIS A 75 -11.03 -11.69 -11.98
CA HIS A 75 -12.19 -10.97 -12.52
C HIS A 75 -11.95 -10.63 -14.00
N ARG A 76 -12.97 -10.87 -14.84
CA ARG A 76 -12.97 -10.49 -16.27
C ARG A 76 -14.19 -9.62 -16.58
N PRO A 77 -14.02 -8.46 -17.24
CA PRO A 77 -12.74 -7.85 -17.64
C PRO A 77 -11.90 -7.43 -16.42
N ILE A 78 -10.60 -7.16 -16.62
CA ILE A 78 -9.79 -6.52 -15.58
C ILE A 78 -10.29 -5.09 -15.46
N ILE A 79 -10.95 -4.77 -14.36
CA ILE A 79 -11.66 -3.50 -14.19
C ILE A 79 -10.74 -2.41 -13.59
N ASP A 80 -9.78 -2.78 -12.74
CA ASP A 80 -9.06 -1.80 -11.90
C ASP A 80 -7.64 -1.47 -12.42
N THR A 81 -7.58 -0.57 -13.41
CA THR A 81 -6.31 0.02 -13.88
C THR A 81 -5.65 0.94 -12.86
N ASN A 82 -6.40 1.44 -11.86
CA ASN A 82 -5.90 2.40 -10.88
C ASN A 82 -5.01 1.73 -9.83
N LEU A 83 -5.43 0.58 -9.27
CA LEU A 83 -4.61 -0.18 -8.32
C LEU A 83 -3.27 -0.59 -8.91
N ARG A 84 -3.28 -1.09 -10.15
CA ARG A 84 -2.06 -1.47 -10.86
C ARG A 84 -1.11 -0.29 -11.04
N THR A 85 -1.63 0.87 -11.43
CA THR A 85 -0.85 2.10 -11.59
C THR A 85 -0.23 2.54 -10.27
N ILE A 86 -1.01 2.55 -9.18
CA ILE A 86 -0.51 2.88 -7.84
C ILE A 86 0.63 1.93 -7.44
N ILE A 87 0.46 0.62 -7.63
CA ILE A 87 1.49 -0.38 -7.31
C ILE A 87 2.78 -0.10 -8.07
N GLN A 88 2.69 0.11 -9.39
CA GLN A 88 3.88 0.34 -10.24
C GLN A 88 4.64 1.61 -9.81
N VAL A 89 3.92 2.73 -9.64
CA VAL A 89 4.53 4.00 -9.22
C VAL A 89 5.20 3.84 -7.86
N ARG A 90 4.50 3.27 -6.87
CA ARG A 90 5.02 3.13 -5.51
C ARG A 90 6.17 2.15 -5.40
N GLN A 91 6.24 1.11 -6.24
CA GLN A 91 7.40 0.22 -6.29
C GLN A 91 8.67 0.94 -6.72
N LEU A 92 8.60 1.73 -7.79
CA LEU A 92 9.75 2.48 -8.29
C LEU A 92 10.19 3.56 -7.30
N GLU A 93 9.24 4.29 -6.75
CA GLU A 93 9.50 5.35 -5.79
C GLU A 93 10.06 4.80 -4.46
N ALA A 94 9.50 3.71 -3.93
CA ALA A 94 10.04 3.06 -2.74
C ALA A 94 11.49 2.56 -2.92
N GLN A 95 11.81 2.04 -4.11
CA GLN A 95 13.20 1.66 -4.43
C GLN A 95 14.13 2.86 -4.45
N ALA A 96 13.68 3.99 -5.01
CA ALA A 96 14.46 5.23 -5.01
C ALA A 96 14.65 5.78 -3.59
N TYR A 97 13.60 5.78 -2.76
CA TYR A 97 13.66 6.12 -1.34
C TYR A 97 14.70 5.28 -0.59
N ARG A 98 14.64 3.95 -0.70
CA ARG A 98 15.59 3.05 -0.02
C ARG A 98 17.03 3.19 -0.48
N LYS A 99 17.25 3.63 -1.72
CA LYS A 99 18.58 3.95 -2.26
C LYS A 99 19.07 5.34 -1.83
N GLY A 100 18.30 6.06 -0.99
CA GLY A 100 18.61 7.41 -0.53
C GLY A 100 18.47 8.48 -1.63
N LYS A 101 17.79 8.18 -2.74
CA LYS A 101 17.65 9.10 -3.88
C LYS A 101 16.50 10.10 -3.74
N LEU A 102 15.65 9.92 -2.73
CA LEU A 102 14.48 10.77 -2.46
C LEU A 102 14.57 11.46 -1.09
N ASN A 103 15.73 11.36 -0.43
CA ASN A 103 16.00 12.04 0.84
C ASN A 103 16.13 13.55 0.64
#